data_AF-A0A261BPD3-F1
#
_entry.id   AF-A0A261BPD3-F1
#
_cell.length_a   1.000
_cell.length_b   1.000
_cell.length_c   1.000
_cell.angle_alpha   90.00
_cell.angle_beta   90.00
_cell.angle_gamma   90.00
#
_symmetry.space_group_name_H-M   'P 1'
#
loop_
_entity.id
_entity.type
_entity.pdbx_description
1 polymer ?
#
loop_
_entity_poly.entity_id
_entity_poly.type
_entity_poly.pdbx_seq_one_letter_code
_entity_poly.pdbx_strand_id
1 'polypeptide(L)'
;MIINTVYSSTTSPSSESSFVYDNQTIGLKKGDGETCMSVTFQVKILNEQNNNSVPIDFHLPSGLIKGKCAPDRKSEAIISSTIEESDGRTKTLKFVFRTEEMRVKRVDELRWQLNKVVYVEKFAGSSAVFESDNSSVIFSAPLTQKYVCEDRINVTLHSENFDFPILVMFSPEIDVQPYGPKSNFYLCERTRKRTLSESLQNRSTVFCGVVLALSSIAHIVGHMLRRHFMPHRKELYENLDRLPAIN
;
A
#
# COMPACT_ATOMS: atom_id res chain seq x y z
N MET A 1 1.81 25.11 -20.69
CA MET A 1 1.97 24.45 -19.38
C MET A 1 1.49 25.43 -18.35
N ILE A 2 0.24 25.30 -17.89
CA ILE A 2 -0.42 26.27 -17.02
C ILE A 2 -0.41 25.68 -15.61
N ILE A 3 0.39 26.28 -14.72
CA ILE A 3 0.42 25.94 -13.29
C ILE A 3 -0.66 26.80 -12.63
N ASN A 4 -1.78 26.20 -12.24
CA ASN A 4 -2.79 26.90 -11.45
C ASN A 4 -2.44 26.78 -9.96
N THR A 5 -1.71 27.77 -9.43
CA THR A 5 -1.53 27.98 -7.99
C THR A 5 -2.83 28.52 -7.38
N VAL A 6 -3.42 27.80 -6.43
CA VAL A 6 -4.66 28.19 -5.75
C VAL A 6 -4.41 28.34 -4.23
N TYR A 7 -4.63 29.57 -3.77
CA TYR A 7 -4.72 30.15 -2.41
C TYR A 7 -3.70 29.79 -1.31
N SER A 8 -2.88 30.80 -0.96
CA SER A 8 -2.15 30.92 0.31
C SER A 8 -2.95 31.79 1.27
N SER A 9 -3.19 31.32 2.50
CA SER A 9 -3.68 32.12 3.61
C SER A 9 -2.55 32.45 4.60
N THR A 10 -2.26 33.74 4.77
CA THR A 10 -1.35 34.38 5.74
C THR A 10 -2.00 34.46 7.14
N THR A 11 -1.35 34.48 8.33
CA THR A 11 0.05 34.65 8.78
C THR A 11 0.12 34.39 10.30
N SER A 12 1.15 33.67 10.77
CA SER A 12 1.76 33.75 12.12
C SER A 12 3.23 33.33 11.99
N PRO A 13 4.16 33.64 12.92
CA PRO A 13 5.62 33.57 12.67
C PRO A 13 6.20 32.14 12.56
N SER A 14 5.34 31.14 12.42
CA SER A 14 5.64 29.76 12.03
C SER A 14 4.67 29.32 10.93
N SER A 15 4.44 30.16 9.92
CA SER A 15 3.38 29.98 8.93
C SER A 15 3.72 28.83 7.99
N GLU A 16 3.21 27.65 8.33
CA GLU A 16 3.20 26.51 7.44
C GLU A 16 2.02 26.66 6.48
N SER A 17 2.27 26.47 5.18
CA SER A 17 1.23 26.52 4.15
C SER A 17 0.90 25.13 3.66
N SER A 18 -0.38 24.82 3.54
CA SER A 18 -0.84 23.56 2.94
C SER A 18 -0.81 23.65 1.42
N PHE A 19 -0.59 22.52 0.75
CA PHE A 19 -0.74 22.41 -0.70
C PHE A 19 -1.47 21.13 -1.09
N VAL A 20 -2.00 21.16 -2.31
CA VAL A 20 -2.64 20.03 -2.98
C VAL A 20 -2.07 19.99 -4.40
N TYR A 21 -1.53 18.84 -4.82
CA TYR A 21 -1.10 18.58 -6.18
C TYR A 21 -2.17 17.82 -6.98
N ASP A 22 -2.10 17.91 -8.31
CA ASP A 22 -3.05 17.28 -9.25
C ASP A 22 -3.10 15.74 -9.10
N ASN A 23 -2.04 15.12 -8.62
CA ASN A 23 -1.97 13.69 -8.34
C ASN A 23 -2.57 13.32 -6.96
N GLN A 24 -3.49 14.14 -6.43
CA GLN A 24 -4.12 13.97 -5.11
C GLN A 24 -3.14 14.01 -3.91
N THR A 25 -1.88 14.41 -4.12
CA THR A 25 -0.92 14.55 -3.02
C THR A 25 -1.25 15.81 -2.24
N ILE A 26 -1.47 15.65 -0.94
CA ILE A 26 -1.62 16.77 -0.02
C ILE A 26 -0.36 16.89 0.85
N GLY A 27 -0.05 18.09 1.31
CA GLY A 27 1.11 18.27 2.15
C GLY A 27 1.22 19.65 2.77
N LEU A 28 2.33 19.83 3.48
CA LEU A 28 2.65 21.06 4.20
C LEU A 28 4.03 21.56 3.76
N LYS A 29 4.15 22.87 3.61
CA LYS A 29 5.40 23.59 3.38
C LYS A 29 5.72 24.46 4.57
N LYS A 30 7.01 24.56 4.88
CA LYS A 30 7.52 25.53 5.84
C LYS A 30 7.47 26.95 5.25
N GLY A 31 7.73 27.95 6.09
CA GLY A 31 7.78 29.36 5.68
C GLY A 31 8.89 29.68 4.66
N ASP A 32 9.89 28.82 4.53
CA ASP A 32 10.96 28.87 3.51
C ASP A 32 10.52 28.32 2.14
N GLY A 33 9.32 27.73 2.04
CA GLY A 33 8.79 27.11 0.84
C GLY A 33 9.18 25.63 0.65
N GLU A 34 10.01 25.06 1.52
CA GLU A 34 10.36 23.65 1.47
C GLU A 34 9.20 22.77 1.93
N THR A 35 8.92 21.70 1.17
CA THR A 35 7.95 20.68 1.59
C THR A 35 8.46 20.01 2.86
N CYS A 36 7.68 20.01 3.93
CA CYS A 36 8.02 19.31 5.16
C CYS A 36 7.31 17.96 5.27
N MET A 37 6.15 17.82 4.61
CA MET A 37 5.31 16.64 4.67
C MET A 37 4.55 16.51 3.36
N SER A 38 4.43 15.28 2.87
CA SER A 38 3.56 14.94 1.74
C SER A 38 2.93 13.59 1.98
N VAL A 39 1.63 13.49 1.72
CA VAL A 39 0.86 12.25 1.80
C VAL A 39 -0.08 12.12 0.60
N THR A 40 -0.19 10.91 0.08
CA THR A 40 -1.03 10.55 -1.04
C THR A 40 -1.67 9.21 -0.70
N PHE A 41 -2.97 9.22 -0.49
CA PHE A 41 -3.77 8.02 -0.34
C PHE A 41 -5.24 8.39 -0.45
N GLN A 42 -6.08 7.45 -0.86
CA GLN A 42 -7.53 7.62 -0.84
C GLN A 42 -8.11 6.97 0.40
N VAL A 43 -9.09 7.61 1.02
CA VAL A 43 -9.72 7.10 2.24
C VAL A 43 -11.20 6.82 1.98
N LYS A 44 -11.67 5.68 2.46
CA LYS A 44 -13.10 5.37 2.59
C LYS A 44 -13.41 5.15 4.06
N ILE A 45 -14.56 5.66 4.50
CA ILE A 45 -15.01 5.53 5.88
C ILE A 45 -16.28 4.68 5.88
N LEU A 46 -16.28 3.60 6.66
CA LEU A 46 -17.45 2.75 6.86
C LEU A 46 -17.91 2.89 8.31
N ASN A 47 -19.18 3.27 8.50
CA ASN A 47 -19.80 3.39 9.81
C ASN A 47 -20.62 2.12 10.10
N GLU A 48 -20.26 1.37 11.14
CA GLU A 48 -20.93 0.11 11.50
C GLU A 48 -22.18 0.28 12.37
N GLN A 49 -22.56 1.51 12.75
CA GLN A 49 -23.64 1.82 13.69
C GLN A 49 -24.98 1.11 13.42
N ASN A 50 -25.32 0.80 12.16
CA ASN A 50 -26.60 0.19 11.78
C ASN A 50 -26.47 -0.93 10.72
N ASN A 51 -25.32 -1.62 10.65
CA ASN A 51 -25.01 -2.54 9.54
C ASN A 51 -25.13 -1.88 8.14
N ASN A 52 -25.01 -0.55 8.10
CA ASN A 52 -24.91 0.22 6.87
C ASN A 52 -23.58 -0.14 6.22
N SER A 53 -23.63 -1.04 5.25
CA SER A 53 -22.46 -1.63 4.60
C SER A 53 -21.86 -0.76 3.50
N VAL A 54 -22.37 0.45 3.29
CA VAL A 54 -21.92 1.33 2.20
C VAL A 54 -20.79 2.24 2.71
N PRO A 55 -19.54 2.05 2.24
CA PRO A 55 -18.45 2.94 2.57
C PRO A 55 -18.67 4.31 1.93
N ILE A 56 -18.39 5.36 2.68
CA ILE A 56 -18.42 6.75 2.23
C ILE A 56 -17.02 7.13 1.76
N ASP A 57 -16.91 7.62 0.52
CA ASP A 57 -15.63 8.09 -0.01
C ASP A 57 -15.26 9.42 0.65
N PHE A 58 -14.10 9.44 1.34
CA PHE A 58 -13.55 10.63 1.98
C PHE A 58 -12.40 11.15 1.12
N HIS A 59 -12.72 12.08 0.22
CA HIS A 59 -11.73 12.65 -0.67
C HIS A 59 -10.88 13.72 0.06
N LEU A 60 -9.70 13.33 0.51
CA LEU A 60 -8.80 14.19 1.29
C LEU A 60 -8.51 15.56 0.62
N PRO A 61 -8.18 15.62 -0.68
CA PRO A 61 -7.82 16.89 -1.35
C PRO A 61 -8.94 17.92 -1.44
N SER A 62 -10.22 17.51 -1.33
CA SER A 62 -11.35 18.43 -1.38
C SER A 62 -11.65 19.11 -0.04
N GLY A 63 -11.04 18.64 1.04
CA GLY A 63 -11.18 19.25 2.35
C GLY A 63 -10.21 20.41 2.58
N LEU A 64 -10.51 21.22 3.59
CA LEU A 64 -9.58 22.19 4.14
C LEU A 64 -8.42 21.45 4.82
N ILE A 65 -7.23 21.50 4.21
CA ILE A 65 -6.04 20.88 4.74
C ILE A 65 -5.42 21.80 5.82
N LYS A 66 -5.17 21.23 6.99
CA LYS A 66 -4.43 21.88 8.09
C LYS A 66 -3.42 20.89 8.66
N GLY A 67 -2.39 21.39 9.30
CA GLY A 67 -1.44 20.51 9.97
C GLY A 67 -0.32 21.26 10.67
N LYS A 68 0.65 20.48 11.14
CA LYS A 68 1.85 20.93 11.81
C LYS A 68 3.05 20.10 11.35
N CYS A 69 4.09 20.74 10.84
CA CYS A 69 5.37 20.08 10.57
C CYS A 69 6.08 19.74 11.89
N ALA A 70 6.84 18.63 11.91
CA ALA A 70 7.69 18.34 13.05
C ALA A 70 8.89 19.34 13.09
N PRO A 71 9.08 20.11 14.18
CA PRO A 71 10.21 21.04 14.31
C PRO A 71 11.56 20.32 14.40
N ASP A 72 11.58 19.15 15.03
CA ASP A 72 12.74 18.27 15.17
C ASP A 72 12.37 16.82 14.87
N ARG A 73 13.37 15.93 14.83
CA ARG A 73 13.17 14.53 14.48
C ARG A 73 12.35 13.74 15.49
N LYS A 74 12.21 14.20 16.74
CA LYS A 74 11.47 13.49 17.79
C LYS A 74 10.05 14.03 18.00
N SER A 75 9.75 15.19 17.45
CA SER A 75 8.41 15.78 17.54
C SER A 75 7.41 15.10 16.62
N GLU A 76 6.14 15.27 16.98
CA GLU A 76 5.02 14.81 16.19
C GLU A 76 4.81 15.70 14.96
N ALA A 77 4.43 15.06 13.86
CA ALA A 77 3.97 15.71 12.65
C ALA A 77 2.49 15.38 12.46
N ILE A 78 1.67 16.38 12.13
CA ILE A 78 0.21 16.24 12.09
C ILE A 78 -0.31 16.78 10.77
N ILE A 79 -1.24 16.06 10.15
CA ILE A 79 -2.03 16.57 9.03
C ILE A 79 -3.49 16.17 9.20
N SER A 80 -4.39 17.06 8.82
CA SER A 80 -5.82 16.86 8.91
C SER A 80 -6.51 17.44 7.69
N SER A 81 -7.57 16.78 7.25
CA SER A 81 -8.48 17.27 6.22
C SER A 81 -9.87 17.41 6.82
N THR A 82 -10.45 18.59 6.68
CA THR A 82 -11.80 18.91 7.17
C THR A 82 -12.73 19.16 5.98
N ILE A 83 -13.82 18.41 5.90
CA ILE A 83 -14.85 18.54 4.87
C ILE A 83 -16.13 19.02 5.55
N GLU A 84 -16.75 20.05 4.98
CA GLU A 84 -18.08 20.52 5.38
C GLU A 84 -19.11 19.93 4.42
N GLU A 85 -20.11 19.23 4.96
CA GLU A 85 -21.23 18.68 4.20
C GLU A 85 -22.36 19.69 4.11
N SER A 86 -23.20 19.54 3.07
CA SER A 86 -24.33 20.44 2.80
C SER A 86 -25.39 20.47 3.91
N ASP A 87 -25.45 19.43 4.73
CA ASP A 87 -26.36 19.36 5.88
C ASP A 87 -25.84 20.14 7.11
N GLY A 88 -24.66 20.77 7.00
CA GLY A 88 -24.02 21.51 8.09
C GLY A 88 -23.16 20.63 9.00
N ARG A 89 -22.93 19.35 8.65
CA ARG A 89 -21.95 18.50 9.34
C ARG A 89 -20.54 18.86 8.92
N THR A 90 -19.62 18.77 9.87
CA THR A 90 -18.20 18.93 9.61
C THR A 90 -17.48 17.64 9.97
N LYS A 91 -16.87 17.00 8.98
CA LYS A 91 -16.11 15.76 9.13
C LYS A 91 -14.62 16.05 9.02
N THR A 92 -13.86 15.73 10.05
CA THR A 92 -12.41 15.95 10.10
C THR A 92 -11.70 14.63 10.29
N LEU A 93 -10.75 14.33 9.40
CA LEU A 93 -9.86 13.19 9.54
C LEU A 93 -8.45 13.71 9.81
N LYS A 94 -7.85 13.26 10.91
CA LYS A 94 -6.54 13.69 11.41
C LYS A 94 -5.60 12.50 11.52
N PHE A 95 -4.39 12.69 11.01
CA PHE A 95 -3.29 11.72 11.03
C PHE A 95 -2.16 12.27 11.88
N VAL A 96 -1.72 11.49 12.85
CA VAL A 96 -0.65 11.87 13.78
C VAL A 96 0.53 10.93 13.56
N PHE A 97 1.65 11.51 13.14
CA PHE A 97 2.90 10.81 12.93
C PHE A 97 3.86 11.10 14.08
N ARG A 98 4.58 10.07 14.53
CA ARG A 98 5.60 10.17 15.57
C ARG A 98 6.81 9.35 15.19
N THR A 99 7.98 9.66 15.75
CA THR A 99 9.15 8.80 15.62
C THR A 99 9.38 7.96 16.86
N GLU A 100 9.84 6.74 16.65
CA GLU A 100 10.21 5.81 17.72
C GLU A 100 11.46 5.03 17.32
N GLU A 101 12.35 4.80 18.29
CA GLU A 101 13.50 3.93 18.09
C GLU A 101 13.01 2.48 18.21
N MET A 102 13.13 1.73 17.12
CA MET A 102 12.70 0.34 17.06
C MET A 102 13.88 -0.56 16.80
N ARG A 103 13.96 -1.66 17.55
CA ARG A 103 14.96 -2.69 17.32
C ARG A 103 14.54 -3.58 16.16
N VAL A 104 15.08 -3.29 14.97
CA VAL A 104 14.82 -4.10 13.77
C VAL A 104 15.96 -5.12 13.63
N LYS A 105 15.63 -6.40 13.87
CA LYS A 105 16.59 -7.51 13.94
C LYS A 105 17.64 -7.33 15.03
N ARG A 106 18.74 -6.63 14.74
CA ARG A 106 19.92 -6.47 15.62
C ARG A 106 20.42 -5.03 15.70
N VAL A 107 19.78 -4.10 15.00
CA VAL A 107 20.18 -2.69 14.96
C VAL A 107 18.98 -1.86 15.39
N ASP A 108 19.22 -0.91 16.27
CA ASP A 108 18.22 0.09 16.63
C ASP A 108 18.13 1.11 15.50
N GLU A 109 16.94 1.24 14.92
CA GLU A 109 16.66 2.12 13.80
C GLU A 109 15.57 3.12 14.20
N LEU A 110 15.82 4.40 13.97
CA LEU A 110 14.81 5.43 14.16
C LEU A 110 13.81 5.37 13.02
N ARG A 111 12.56 5.04 13.34
CA ARG A 111 11.46 4.91 12.40
C ARG A 111 10.40 5.94 12.70
N TRP A 112 9.76 6.47 11.67
CA TRP A 112 8.51 7.19 11.85
C TRP A 112 7.33 6.21 11.72
N GLN A 113 6.26 6.49 12.44
CA GLN A 113 5.04 5.70 12.42
C GLN A 113 3.80 6.58 12.36
N LEU A 114 2.76 6.09 11.68
CA LEU A 114 1.41 6.61 11.86
C LEU A 114 0.91 6.10 13.22
N ASN A 115 1.00 6.97 14.23
CA ASN A 115 0.76 6.66 15.63
C ASN A 115 -0.73 6.66 15.97
N LYS A 116 -1.47 7.61 15.40
CA LYS A 116 -2.91 7.73 15.66
C LYS A 116 -3.65 8.28 14.45
N VAL A 117 -4.82 7.72 14.20
CA VAL A 117 -5.84 8.27 13.30
C VAL A 117 -7.02 8.71 14.15
N VAL A 118 -7.50 9.93 13.93
CA VAL A 118 -8.63 10.50 14.64
C VAL A 118 -9.66 10.97 13.63
N TYR A 119 -10.89 10.49 13.77
CA TYR A 119 -12.05 10.96 13.04
C TYR A 119 -12.94 11.77 13.97
N VAL A 120 -13.29 12.98 13.56
CA VAL A 120 -14.17 13.88 14.31
C VAL A 120 -15.32 14.31 13.43
N GLU A 121 -16.53 14.09 13.90
CA GLU A 121 -17.76 14.54 13.26
C GLU A 121 -18.46 15.55 14.16
N LYS A 122 -18.67 16.76 13.66
CA LYS A 122 -19.35 17.84 14.38
C LYS A 122 -20.67 18.17 13.72
N PHE A 123 -21.71 18.31 14.52
CA PHE A 123 -23.04 18.70 14.06
C PHE A 123 -23.81 19.41 15.17
N ALA A 124 -24.38 20.58 14.87
CA ALA A 124 -25.28 21.32 15.76
C ALA A 124 -24.75 21.50 17.22
N GLY A 125 -23.43 21.70 17.39
CA GLY A 125 -22.78 21.86 18.69
C GLY A 125 -22.33 20.56 19.37
N SER A 126 -22.77 19.40 18.87
CA SER A 126 -22.29 18.08 19.30
C SER A 126 -21.05 17.65 18.51
N SER A 127 -20.16 16.90 19.15
CA SER A 127 -18.94 16.37 18.53
C SER A 127 -18.78 14.89 18.86
N ALA A 128 -18.74 14.04 17.84
CA ALA A 128 -18.37 12.65 17.96
C ALA A 128 -16.89 12.48 17.60
N VAL A 129 -16.12 11.84 18.46
CA VAL A 129 -14.68 11.64 18.29
C VAL A 129 -14.38 10.14 18.33
N PHE A 130 -13.70 9.65 17.30
CA PHE A 130 -13.28 8.27 17.17
C PHE A 130 -11.77 8.24 16.96
N GLU A 131 -11.07 7.38 17.70
CA GLU A 131 -9.62 7.28 17.68
C GLU A 131 -9.16 5.84 17.45
N SER A 132 -8.03 5.68 16.78
CA SER A 132 -7.38 4.37 16.67
C SER A 132 -6.74 3.98 18.01
N ASP A 133 -6.74 2.69 18.32
CA ASP A 133 -6.13 2.17 19.54
C ASP A 133 -4.65 2.55 19.65
N ASN A 134 -4.28 3.13 20.80
CA ASN A 134 -2.91 3.60 21.09
C ASN A 134 -1.86 2.47 21.09
N SER A 135 -2.28 1.20 21.11
CA SER A 135 -1.39 0.03 21.20
C SER A 135 -0.93 -0.51 19.84
N SER A 136 -1.55 -0.07 18.75
CA SER A 136 -1.29 -0.62 17.42
C SER A 136 -0.57 0.38 16.52
N VAL A 137 0.64 0.03 16.09
CA VAL A 137 1.33 0.77 15.03
C VAL A 137 0.65 0.44 13.71
N ILE A 138 0.02 1.44 13.09
CA ILE A 138 -0.75 1.23 11.85
C ILE A 138 0.21 0.89 10.68
N PHE A 139 1.20 1.75 10.45
CA PHE A 139 2.34 1.46 9.58
C PHE A 139 3.54 2.34 9.96
N SER A 140 4.74 1.87 9.63
CA SER A 140 5.99 2.56 9.94
C SER A 140 7.03 2.40 8.83
N ALA A 141 7.94 3.38 8.73
CA ALA A 141 9.09 3.33 7.84
C ALA A 141 10.32 3.98 8.49
N PRO A 142 11.54 3.67 8.02
CA PRO A 142 12.75 4.37 8.45
C PRO A 142 12.64 5.88 8.29
N LEU A 143 13.22 6.64 9.22
CA LEU A 143 13.08 8.10 9.24
C LEU A 143 13.46 8.77 7.90
N THR A 144 14.49 8.23 7.25
CA THR A 144 15.05 8.78 6.01
C THR A 144 14.39 8.23 4.74
N GLN A 145 13.28 7.51 4.86
CA GLN A 145 12.61 6.86 3.74
C GLN A 145 11.13 7.22 3.69
N LYS A 146 10.61 7.31 2.48
CA LYS A 146 9.20 7.47 2.17
C LYS A 146 8.50 6.11 2.15
N TYR A 147 7.32 5.99 2.72
CA TYR A 147 6.57 4.74 2.75
C TYR A 147 5.73 4.61 1.49
N VAL A 148 5.84 3.45 0.82
CA VAL A 148 5.05 3.13 -0.37
C VAL A 148 4.35 1.78 -0.14
N CYS A 149 3.04 1.73 -0.38
CA CYS A 149 2.26 0.51 -0.28
C CYS A 149 1.19 0.44 -1.37
N GLU A 150 1.14 -0.70 -2.05
CA GLU A 150 0.16 -1.00 -3.10
C GLU A 150 -1.02 -1.83 -2.58
N ASP A 151 -0.99 -2.17 -1.29
CA ASP A 151 -2.02 -2.93 -0.63
C ASP A 151 -2.94 -2.02 0.19
N ARG A 152 -4.19 -2.44 0.35
CA ARG A 152 -5.16 -1.78 1.22
C ARG A 152 -4.76 -1.93 2.68
N ILE A 153 -4.92 -0.86 3.46
CA ILE A 153 -4.70 -0.85 4.91
C ILE A 153 -6.02 -0.44 5.55
N ASN A 154 -6.46 -1.17 6.57
CA ASN A 154 -7.70 -0.88 7.29
C ASN A 154 -7.37 -0.55 8.75
N VAL A 155 -8.00 0.47 9.29
CA VAL A 155 -7.83 0.92 10.66
C VAL A 155 -9.20 1.06 11.30
N THR A 156 -9.42 0.36 12.40
CA THR A 156 -10.64 0.49 13.19
C THR A 156 -10.45 1.62 14.20
N LEU A 157 -11.45 2.50 14.30
CA LEU A 157 -11.51 3.59 15.25
C LEU A 157 -12.62 3.31 16.26
N HIS A 158 -12.33 3.60 17.52
CA HIS A 158 -13.23 3.44 18.65
C HIS A 158 -13.53 4.79 19.29
N SER A 159 -14.70 4.91 19.94
CA SER A 159 -15.06 6.08 20.73
C SER A 159 -15.34 5.66 22.17
N GLU A 160 -15.04 6.54 23.12
CA GLU A 160 -15.46 6.35 24.51
C GLU A 160 -16.96 6.62 24.70
N ASN A 161 -17.57 7.41 23.80
CA ASN A 161 -18.97 7.83 23.90
C ASN A 161 -19.92 7.01 23.04
N PHE A 162 -19.41 6.14 22.16
CA PHE A 162 -20.20 5.36 21.22
C PHE A 162 -19.70 3.92 21.16
N ASP A 163 -20.62 2.98 21.30
CA ASP A 163 -20.34 1.53 21.32
C ASP A 163 -20.13 0.91 19.93
N PHE A 164 -20.14 1.71 18.86
CA PHE A 164 -19.91 1.24 17.49
C PHE A 164 -18.55 1.73 16.96
N PRO A 165 -17.80 0.87 16.25
CA PRO A 165 -16.55 1.27 15.62
C PRO A 165 -16.79 1.95 14.26
N ILE A 166 -15.77 2.69 13.81
CA ILE A 166 -15.68 3.22 12.46
C ILE A 166 -14.46 2.60 11.78
N LEU A 167 -14.64 2.05 10.58
CA LEU A 167 -13.55 1.49 9.79
C LEU A 167 -13.04 2.51 8.77
N VAL A 168 -11.78 2.90 8.90
CA VAL A 168 -11.07 3.75 7.95
C VAL A 168 -10.23 2.88 7.02
N MET A 169 -10.56 2.91 5.74
CA MET A 169 -9.93 2.09 4.70
C MET A 169 -9.05 2.96 3.81
N PHE A 170 -7.75 2.75 3.88
CA PHE A 170 -6.76 3.35 2.98
C PHE A 170 -6.70 2.52 1.70
N SER A 171 -7.03 3.15 0.58
CA SER A 171 -6.95 2.54 -0.74
C SER A 171 -5.58 2.84 -1.38
N PRO A 172 -5.01 1.88 -2.13
CA PRO A 172 -3.80 2.11 -2.90
C PRO A 172 -4.06 3.13 -4.04
N GLU A 173 -3.07 3.88 -4.50
CA GLU A 173 -1.64 3.89 -4.13
C GLU A 173 -1.38 4.70 -2.84
N ILE A 174 -0.72 4.10 -1.84
CA ILE A 174 -0.41 4.76 -0.56
C ILE A 174 1.05 5.21 -0.58
N ASP A 175 1.25 6.51 -0.42
CA ASP A 175 2.53 7.18 -0.44
C ASP A 175 2.61 8.20 0.70
N VAL A 176 3.52 8.01 1.64
CA VAL A 176 3.55 8.81 2.88
C VAL A 176 4.96 9.21 3.25
N GLN A 177 5.14 10.51 3.46
CA GLN A 177 6.41 11.13 3.86
C GLN A 177 6.15 12.25 4.87
N PRO A 178 6.19 11.96 6.19
CA PRO A 178 5.88 12.93 7.22
C PRO A 178 7.07 13.83 7.64
N TYR A 179 8.31 13.45 7.31
CA TYR A 179 9.54 14.10 7.78
C TYR A 179 10.47 14.52 6.63
N GLY A 180 10.09 15.58 5.92
CA GLY A 180 10.84 16.23 4.84
C GLY A 180 11.07 15.35 3.60
N PRO A 181 11.44 15.95 2.46
CA PRO A 181 11.70 15.22 1.22
C PRO A 181 12.94 14.35 1.36
N LYS A 182 12.84 13.14 0.82
CA LYS A 182 13.88 12.10 0.81
C LYS A 182 13.70 11.30 -0.47
N SER A 183 14.83 10.93 -1.09
CA SER A 183 14.86 10.21 -2.36
C SER A 183 14.61 8.71 -2.24
N ASN A 184 14.78 8.14 -1.03
CA ASN A 184 14.69 6.71 -0.81
C ASN A 184 13.26 6.31 -0.42
N PHE A 185 12.80 5.17 -0.92
CA PHE A 185 11.50 4.59 -0.60
C PHE A 185 11.64 3.29 0.19
N TYR A 186 10.69 3.06 1.09
CA TYR A 186 10.48 1.86 1.86
C TYR A 186 9.18 1.22 1.40
N LEU A 187 9.28 0.05 0.78
CA LEU A 187 8.12 -0.72 0.37
C LEU A 187 7.53 -1.47 1.58
N CYS A 188 6.23 -1.34 1.79
CA CYS A 188 5.55 -2.03 2.87
C CYS A 188 5.75 -3.56 2.76
N GLU A 189 5.83 -4.24 3.91
CA GLU A 189 6.19 -5.66 3.94
C GLU A 189 5.22 -6.54 3.14
N ARG A 190 3.94 -6.18 3.12
CA ARG A 190 2.90 -6.91 2.38
C ARG A 190 3.15 -6.85 0.88
N THR A 191 3.34 -5.65 0.32
CA THR A 191 3.63 -5.47 -1.10
C THR A 191 4.98 -6.09 -1.47
N ARG A 192 5.98 -5.98 -0.58
CA ARG A 192 7.27 -6.65 -0.75
C ARG A 192 7.14 -8.18 -0.82
N LYS A 193 6.34 -8.80 0.07
CA LYS A 193 6.11 -10.26 0.05
C LYS A 193 5.39 -10.69 -1.23
N ARG A 194 4.37 -9.92 -1.66
CA ARG A 194 3.64 -10.17 -2.92
C ARG A 194 4.57 -10.13 -4.13
N THR A 195 5.29 -9.04 -4.33
CA THR A 195 6.20 -8.87 -5.48
C THR A 195 7.30 -9.93 -5.52
N LEU A 196 7.83 -10.33 -4.36
CA LEU A 196 8.78 -11.45 -4.27
C LEU A 196 8.13 -12.78 -4.67
N SER A 197 6.92 -13.07 -4.20
CA SER A 197 6.21 -14.30 -4.55
C SER A 197 5.88 -14.40 -6.04
N GLU A 198 5.43 -13.31 -6.66
CA GLU A 198 5.16 -13.23 -8.10
C GLU A 198 6.44 -13.44 -8.92
N SER A 199 7.55 -12.83 -8.49
CA SER A 199 8.85 -13.03 -9.14
C SER A 199 9.34 -14.47 -9.06
N LEU A 200 9.19 -15.11 -7.89
CA LEU A 200 9.56 -16.51 -7.69
C LEU A 200 8.70 -17.46 -8.52
N GLN A 201 7.38 -17.22 -8.57
CA GLN A 201 6.47 -18.02 -9.37
C GLN A 201 6.78 -17.89 -10.86
N ASN A 202 7.02 -16.68 -11.35
CA ASN A 202 7.37 -16.47 -12.76
C ASN A 202 8.69 -17.19 -13.11
N ARG A 203 9.71 -17.07 -12.26
CA ARG A 203 10.99 -17.79 -12.45
C ARG A 203 10.82 -19.30 -12.39
N SER A 204 10.02 -19.83 -11.48
CA SER A 204 9.79 -21.28 -11.38
C SER A 204 9.01 -21.81 -12.58
N THR A 205 8.00 -21.09 -13.06
CA THR A 205 7.24 -21.45 -14.27
C THR A 205 8.14 -21.50 -15.49
N VAL A 206 9.00 -20.50 -15.69
CA VAL A 206 9.98 -20.49 -16.78
C VAL A 206 10.94 -21.67 -16.67
N PHE A 207 11.47 -21.94 -15.46
CA PHE A 207 12.38 -23.07 -15.24
C PHE A 207 11.70 -24.42 -15.53
N CYS A 208 10.47 -24.63 -15.03
CA CYS A 208 9.69 -25.83 -15.31
C CYS A 208 9.42 -26.00 -16.81
N GLY A 209 9.12 -24.92 -17.54
CA GLY A 209 8.94 -24.95 -18.99
C GLY A 209 10.19 -25.43 -19.73
N VAL A 210 11.37 -24.95 -19.33
CA VAL A 210 12.66 -25.39 -19.91
C VAL A 210 12.92 -26.86 -19.62
N VAL A 211 12.72 -27.31 -18.38
CA VAL A 211 12.95 -28.71 -18.00
C VAL A 211 12.01 -29.66 -18.75
N LEU A 212 10.73 -29.30 -18.89
CA LEU A 212 9.75 -30.10 -19.64
C LEU A 212 10.08 -30.15 -21.14
N ALA A 213 10.56 -29.05 -21.71
CA ALA A 213 10.97 -29.03 -23.12
C ALA A 213 12.18 -29.96 -23.35
N LEU A 214 13.20 -29.87 -22.49
CA LEU A 214 14.39 -30.73 -22.59
C LEU A 214 14.07 -32.20 -22.34
N SER A 215 13.23 -32.51 -21.34
CA SER A 215 12.83 -33.90 -21.06
C SER A 215 12.03 -34.49 -22.22
N SER A 216 11.15 -33.70 -22.85
CA SER A 216 10.38 -34.13 -24.02
C SER A 216 11.27 -34.42 -25.22
N ILE A 217 12.23 -33.53 -25.52
CA ILE A 217 13.21 -33.74 -26.60
C ILE A 217 14.05 -34.99 -26.32
N ALA A 218 14.57 -35.12 -25.10
CA ALA A 218 15.37 -36.27 -24.71
C ALA A 218 14.58 -37.59 -24.83
N HIS A 219 13.30 -37.58 -24.47
CA HIS A 219 12.45 -38.76 -24.56
C HIS A 219 12.11 -39.12 -26.01
N ILE A 220 11.82 -38.14 -26.87
CA ILE A 220 11.55 -38.36 -28.30
C ILE A 220 12.81 -38.89 -29.00
N VAL A 221 13.95 -38.19 -28.85
CA VAL A 221 15.22 -38.57 -29.48
C VAL A 221 15.69 -39.91 -28.94
N GLY A 222 15.65 -40.13 -27.62
CA GLY A 222 16.02 -41.39 -26.99
C GLY A 222 15.15 -42.55 -27.46
N HIS A 223 13.83 -42.35 -27.59
CA HIS A 223 12.92 -43.38 -28.10
C HIS A 223 13.14 -43.66 -29.59
N MET A 224 13.41 -42.64 -30.41
CA MET A 224 13.76 -42.83 -31.83
C MET A 224 15.09 -43.60 -31.99
N LEU A 225 16.13 -43.22 -31.26
CA LEU A 225 17.43 -43.92 -31.29
C LEU A 225 17.30 -45.36 -30.80
N ARG A 226 16.55 -45.61 -29.71
CA ARG A 226 16.29 -46.96 -29.22
C ARG A 226 15.59 -47.83 -30.29
N ARG A 227 14.61 -47.28 -31.01
CA ARG A 227 13.96 -47.99 -32.13
C ARG A 227 14.90 -48.23 -33.30
N HIS A 228 15.85 -47.32 -33.55
CA HIS A 228 16.78 -47.44 -34.66
C HIS A 228 17.92 -48.44 -34.37
N PHE A 229 18.37 -48.57 -33.11
CA PHE A 229 19.51 -49.40 -32.71
C PHE A 229 19.13 -50.78 -32.11
N MET A 230 17.86 -51.05 -31.80
CA MET A 230 17.39 -52.39 -31.42
C MET A 230 16.54 -53.02 -32.55
N PRO A 231 17.14 -53.74 -33.52
CA PRO A 231 16.45 -54.30 -34.68
C PRO A 231 15.73 -55.62 -34.39
N HIS A 232 15.70 -56.11 -33.15
CA HIS A 232 15.17 -57.45 -32.84
C HIS A 232 13.67 -57.62 -33.10
N ARG A 233 12.92 -56.52 -33.36
CA ARG A 233 11.54 -56.61 -33.89
C ARG A 233 11.45 -56.67 -35.41
N LYS A 234 12.45 -56.23 -36.17
CA LYS A 234 12.42 -56.33 -37.65
C LYS A 234 12.46 -57.78 -38.12
N GLU A 235 13.27 -58.62 -37.47
CA GLU A 235 13.31 -60.07 -37.75
C GLU A 235 11.98 -60.79 -37.44
N LEU A 236 11.20 -60.31 -36.46
CA LEU A 236 9.93 -60.94 -36.11
C LEU A 236 8.83 -60.64 -37.15
N TYR A 237 8.84 -59.45 -37.76
CA TYR A 237 7.91 -59.10 -38.86
C TYR A 237 8.31 -59.74 -40.19
N GLU A 238 9.61 -59.82 -40.51
CA GLU A 238 10.08 -60.51 -41.73
C GLU A 238 9.81 -62.03 -41.71
N ASN A 239 9.75 -62.64 -40.53
CA ASN A 239 9.43 -64.06 -40.39
C ASN A 239 7.91 -64.36 -40.45
N LEU A 240 7.04 -63.39 -40.12
CA LEU A 240 5.59 -63.53 -40.24
C LEU A 240 5.11 -63.44 -41.71
N ASP A 241 5.76 -62.62 -42.53
CA ASP A 241 5.48 -62.53 -43.99
C ASP A 241 5.98 -63.75 -44.79
N ARG A 242 6.77 -64.64 -44.17
CA ARG A 242 7.29 -65.87 -44.79
C ARG A 242 6.44 -67.12 -44.52
N LEU A 243 5.32 -67.01 -43.80
CA LEU A 243 4.42 -68.15 -43.63
C LEU A 243 3.65 -68.41 -44.93
N PRO A 244 3.75 -69.60 -45.55
CA PRO A 244 2.96 -69.92 -46.72
C PRO A 244 1.48 -69.96 -46.33
N ALA A 245 0.63 -69.31 -47.13
CA ALA A 245 -0.81 -69.47 -47.05
C ALA A 245 -1.14 -70.97 -47.20
N ILE A 246 -1.64 -71.57 -46.13
CA ILE A 246 -2.15 -72.94 -46.16
C ILE A 246 -3.50 -72.87 -46.88
N ASN A 247 -3.53 -73.33 -48.15
CA ASN A 247 -4.73 -73.73 -48.87
C ASN A 247 -5.26 -75.05 -48.31
#